data_AF-A0A3D0PAF4-F1
#
_entry.id   AF-A0A3D0PAF4-F1
#
_cell.length_a   1.000
_cell.length_b   1.000
_cell.length_c   1.000
_cell.angle_alpha   90.00
_cell.angle_beta   90.00
_cell.angle_gamma   90.00
#
_symmetry.space_group_name_H-M   'P 1'
#
loop_
_entity.id
_entity.type
_entity.pdbx_description
1 polymer ?
#
loop_
_entity_poly.entity_id
_entity_poly.type
_entity_poly.pdbx_seq_one_letter_code
_entity_poly.pdbx_strand_id
1 'polypeptide(L)'
;GDQLGCGGALAQLRRTAALGFTLEASLPLEALGPETALSNPLTALAHLPQQRLSEEQWLAWTRGQRLPLEGPEQPEESALVMLRPDGSLAGMARTRSDGLLQPKLVFDAAG
;
A
#
# COMPACT_ATOMS: atom_id res chain seq x y z
N GLY A 1 -22.84 23.41 -12.49
CA GLY A 1 -23.94 24.30 -12.07
C GLY A 1 -23.62 25.73 -12.41
N ASP A 2 -22.60 26.29 -11.76
CA ASP A 2 -22.26 27.71 -11.88
C ASP A 2 -21.82 28.12 -13.28
N GLN A 3 -20.99 27.31 -13.96
CA GLN A 3 -20.62 27.56 -15.37
C GLN A 3 -21.83 27.54 -16.33
N LEU A 4 -22.92 26.87 -15.97
CA LEU A 4 -24.18 26.83 -16.74
C LEU A 4 -25.16 27.94 -16.29
N GLY A 5 -24.81 28.74 -15.28
CA GLY A 5 -25.61 29.86 -14.78
C GLY A 5 -26.87 29.48 -13.97
N CYS A 6 -27.10 28.19 -13.71
CA CYS A 6 -28.32 27.70 -13.05
C CYS A 6 -28.08 27.00 -11.72
N GLY A 7 -26.83 26.91 -11.25
CA GLY A 7 -26.46 26.10 -10.11
C GLY A 7 -26.54 24.60 -10.41
N GLY A 8 -26.13 23.76 -9.46
CA GLY A 8 -26.21 22.31 -9.61
C GLY A 8 -25.76 21.59 -8.36
N ALA A 9 -26.45 20.51 -8.02
CA ALA A 9 -26.14 19.67 -6.86
C ALA A 9 -26.04 18.21 -7.29
N LEU A 10 -25.20 17.45 -6.59
CA LEU A 10 -25.02 16.03 -6.84
C LEU A 10 -26.27 15.25 -6.38
N ALA A 11 -27.05 14.75 -7.34
CA ALA A 11 -28.25 13.96 -7.02
C ALA A 11 -27.90 12.50 -6.66
N GLN A 12 -26.91 11.91 -7.32
CA GLN A 12 -26.46 10.55 -7.08
C GLN A 12 -24.98 10.41 -7.47
N LEU A 13 -24.25 9.56 -6.75
CA LEU A 13 -22.89 9.18 -7.08
C LEU A 13 -22.67 7.69 -6.79
N ARG A 14 -22.03 7.00 -7.73
CA ARG A 14 -21.56 5.62 -7.54
C ARG A 14 -20.09 5.56 -7.90
N ARG A 15 -19.25 5.22 -6.91
CA ARG A 15 -17.82 4.96 -7.16
C ARG A 15 -17.67 3.61 -7.84
N THR A 16 -16.97 3.59 -8.99
CA THR A 16 -16.78 2.37 -9.80
C THR A 16 -15.43 1.69 -9.57
N ALA A 17 -14.46 2.41 -9.01
CA ALA A 17 -13.15 1.86 -8.68
C ALA A 17 -12.42 2.69 -7.62
N ALA A 18 -11.43 2.09 -6.96
CA ALA A 18 -10.45 2.78 -6.13
C ALA A 18 -9.19 1.91 -5.99
N LEU A 19 -7.99 2.49 -6.20
CA LEU A 19 -6.70 1.85 -5.91
C LEU A 19 -6.58 0.39 -6.44
N GLY A 20 -7.00 0.15 -7.68
CA GLY A 20 -6.91 -1.19 -8.29
C GLY A 20 -8.09 -2.13 -7.99
N PHE A 21 -9.03 -1.74 -7.12
CA PHE A 21 -10.29 -2.47 -6.91
C PHE A 21 -11.39 -1.88 -7.77
N THR A 22 -12.24 -2.74 -8.32
CA THR A 22 -13.38 -2.34 -9.15
C THR A 22 -14.71 -2.71 -8.49
N LEU A 23 -15.78 -2.10 -8.98
CA LEU A 23 -17.14 -2.36 -8.53
C LEU A 23 -17.58 -3.80 -8.80
N GLU A 24 -17.13 -4.40 -9.90
CA GLU A 24 -17.44 -5.78 -10.27
C GLU A 24 -16.84 -6.79 -9.29
N ALA A 25 -15.72 -6.45 -8.65
CA ALA A 25 -15.09 -7.27 -7.61
C ALA A 25 -15.66 -6.98 -6.20
N SER A 26 -16.62 -6.05 -6.06
CA SER A 26 -17.19 -5.71 -4.76
C SER A 26 -18.27 -6.71 -4.34
N LEU A 27 -18.36 -6.94 -3.03
CA LEU A 27 -19.42 -7.74 -2.42
C LEU A 27 -20.40 -6.81 -1.69
N PRO A 28 -21.72 -7.03 -1.80
CA PRO A 28 -22.68 -6.38 -0.91
C PRO A 28 -22.45 -6.86 0.53
N LEU A 29 -22.81 -6.02 1.50
CA LEU A 29 -22.55 -6.29 2.92
C LEU A 29 -23.21 -7.59 3.39
N GLU A 30 -24.41 -7.89 2.87
CA GLU A 30 -25.20 -9.07 3.20
C GLU A 30 -24.58 -10.37 2.68
N ALA A 31 -23.64 -10.29 1.75
CA ALA A 31 -22.90 -11.45 1.22
C ALA A 31 -21.61 -11.74 2.00
N LEU A 32 -21.23 -10.90 2.97
CA LEU A 32 -20.04 -11.13 3.79
C LEU A 32 -20.33 -12.15 4.90
N GLY A 33 -19.37 -13.03 5.15
CA GLY A 33 -19.41 -14.02 6.21
C GLY A 33 -18.00 -14.38 6.70
N PRO A 34 -17.88 -15.28 7.71
CA PRO A 34 -16.59 -15.64 8.30
C PRO A 34 -15.58 -16.23 7.29
N GLU A 35 -16.09 -16.91 6.26
CA GLU A 35 -15.28 -17.57 5.23
C GLU A 35 -15.01 -16.67 4.01
N THR A 36 -15.40 -15.38 4.06
CA THR A 36 -15.16 -14.47 2.93
C THR A 36 -13.67 -14.23 2.77
N ALA A 37 -13.14 -14.60 1.61
CA ALA A 37 -11.74 -14.38 1.28
C ALA A 37 -11.41 -12.87 1.28
N LEU A 38 -10.35 -12.50 1.99
CA LEU A 38 -9.84 -11.14 2.00
C LEU A 38 -9.00 -10.88 0.75
N SER A 39 -9.08 -9.65 0.23
CA SER A 39 -8.22 -9.20 -0.86
C SER A 39 -6.78 -9.04 -0.40
N ASN A 40 -5.83 -9.34 -1.29
CA ASN A 40 -4.41 -9.10 -1.03
C ASN A 40 -4.15 -7.59 -0.91
N PRO A 41 -3.54 -7.10 0.18
CA PRO A 41 -3.25 -5.67 0.36
C PRO A 41 -2.31 -5.11 -0.72
N LEU A 42 -1.48 -5.94 -1.36
CA LEU A 42 -0.58 -5.51 -2.44
C LEU A 42 -1.34 -5.01 -3.68
N THR A 43 -2.59 -5.42 -3.89
CA THR A 43 -3.43 -4.89 -4.97
C THR A 43 -3.61 -3.38 -4.85
N ALA A 44 -3.86 -2.89 -3.63
CA ALA A 44 -4.01 -1.46 -3.35
C ALA A 44 -2.72 -0.66 -3.60
N LEU A 45 -1.59 -1.33 -3.43
CA LEU A 45 -0.25 -0.75 -3.41
C LEU A 45 0.53 -0.99 -4.70
N ALA A 46 -0.09 -1.62 -5.72
CA ALA A 46 0.58 -2.02 -6.96
C ALA A 46 1.19 -0.85 -7.75
N HIS A 47 0.74 0.38 -7.49
CA HIS A 47 1.24 1.60 -8.10
C HIS A 47 2.51 2.15 -7.44
N LEU A 48 2.92 1.61 -6.29
CA LEU A 48 4.11 2.03 -5.56
C LEU A 48 5.31 1.14 -5.91
N PRO A 49 6.55 1.67 -5.87
CA PRO A 49 7.76 0.87 -5.98
C PRO A 49 7.86 -0.12 -4.81
N GLN A 50 8.51 -1.26 -5.06
CA GLN A 50 8.58 -2.38 -4.12
C GLN A 50 10.03 -2.86 -3.98
N GLN A 51 10.41 -3.23 -2.75
CA GLN A 51 11.70 -3.87 -2.46
C GLN A 51 11.47 -5.15 -1.66
N ARG A 52 12.01 -6.26 -2.15
CA ARG A 52 11.93 -7.56 -1.48
C ARG A 52 13.12 -7.73 -0.53
N LEU A 53 12.82 -8.05 0.72
CA LEU A 53 13.82 -8.30 1.73
C LEU A 53 14.43 -9.69 1.58
N SER A 54 15.73 -9.80 1.85
CA SER A 54 16.37 -11.07 2.19
C SER A 54 15.94 -11.57 3.57
N GLU A 55 16.24 -12.83 3.90
CA GLU A 55 15.97 -13.40 5.23
C GLU A 55 16.65 -12.61 6.36
N GLU A 56 17.90 -12.20 6.14
CA GLU A 56 18.66 -11.39 7.10
C GLU A 56 18.06 -10.00 7.27
N GLN A 57 17.65 -9.36 6.17
CA GLN A 57 17.00 -8.07 6.19
C GLN A 57 15.62 -8.12 6.84
N TRP A 58 14.88 -9.22 6.69
CA TRP A 58 13.60 -9.42 7.37
C TRP A 58 13.75 -9.43 8.90
N LEU A 59 14.76 -10.12 9.42
CA LEU A 59 15.07 -10.11 10.86
C LEU A 59 15.46 -8.71 11.35
N ALA A 60 16.20 -7.94 10.57
CA ALA A 60 16.55 -6.56 10.89
C ALA A 60 15.31 -5.63 10.84
N TRP A 61 14.47 -5.80 9.82
CA TRP A 61 13.26 -5.01 9.58
C TRP A 61 12.24 -5.13 10.72
N THR A 62 11.95 -6.36 11.17
CA THR A 62 11.03 -6.61 12.29
C THR A 62 11.50 -6.00 13.61
N ARG A 63 12.79 -5.65 13.73
CA ARG A 63 13.39 -4.95 14.87
C ARG A 63 13.50 -3.44 14.66
N GLY A 64 12.87 -2.90 13.62
CA GLY A 64 12.85 -1.47 13.30
C GLY A 64 14.18 -0.91 12.80
N GLN A 65 15.11 -1.76 12.34
CA GLN A 65 16.36 -1.30 11.77
C GLN A 65 16.14 -0.63 10.41
N ARG A 66 16.98 0.36 10.11
CA ARG A 66 16.99 1.01 8.79
C ARG A 66 17.74 0.12 7.81
N LEU A 67 17.19 -0.02 6.61
CA LEU A 67 17.78 -0.81 5.53
C LEU A 67 18.17 0.11 4.37
N PRO A 68 19.18 -0.26 3.56
CA PRO A 68 19.49 0.50 2.36
C PRO A 68 18.37 0.37 1.32
N LEU A 69 18.17 1.43 0.54
CA LEU A 69 17.41 1.32 -0.71
C LEU A 69 18.18 0.46 -1.69
N GLU A 70 17.51 -0.52 -2.27
CA GLU A 70 18.05 -1.35 -3.35
C GLU A 70 17.41 -0.96 -4.68
N GLY A 71 18.23 -0.82 -5.71
CA GLY A 71 17.76 -0.46 -7.05
C GLY A 71 17.87 1.04 -7.36
N PRO A 72 17.03 1.57 -8.26
CA PRO A 72 17.17 2.94 -8.75
C PRO A 72 16.84 3.96 -7.66
N GLU A 73 17.54 5.09 -7.71
CA GLU A 73 17.24 6.24 -6.86
C GLU A 73 15.76 6.61 -6.95
N GLN A 74 15.19 6.94 -5.79
CA GLN A 74 13.82 7.39 -5.66
C GLN A 74 13.82 8.84 -5.17
N PRO A 75 12.79 9.64 -5.49
CA PRO A 75 12.62 10.95 -4.89
C PRO A 75 12.64 10.86 -3.36
N GLU A 76 13.14 11.90 -2.68
CA GLU A 76 13.11 11.97 -1.22
C GLU A 76 11.67 11.91 -0.69
N GLU A 77 11.48 11.29 0.48
CA GLU A 77 10.17 11.10 1.12
C GLU A 77 9.15 10.30 0.28
N SER A 78 9.58 9.58 -0.76
CA SER A 78 8.70 8.71 -1.54
C SER A 78 8.34 7.45 -0.78
N ALA A 79 7.12 6.95 -0.99
CA ALA A 79 6.64 5.73 -0.34
C ALA A 79 7.17 4.49 -1.07
N LEU A 80 7.65 3.51 -0.30
CA LEU A 80 8.15 2.23 -0.79
C LEU A 80 7.45 1.09 -0.05
N VAL A 81 7.00 0.08 -0.79
CA VAL A 81 6.44 -1.15 -0.22
C VAL A 81 7.57 -2.12 0.06
N MET A 82 7.62 -2.65 1.29
CA MET A 82 8.57 -3.70 1.64
C MET A 82 7.88 -5.05 1.52
N LEU A 83 8.49 -5.98 0.79
CA LEU A 83 8.02 -7.35 0.66
C LEU A 83 8.88 -8.30 1.50
N ARG A 84 8.25 -9.30 2.08
CA ARG A 84 8.92 -10.41 2.76
C ARG A 84 9.70 -11.28 1.77
N PRO A 85 10.59 -12.15 2.25
CA PRO A 85 11.27 -13.14 1.41
C PRO A 85 10.33 -14.04 0.62
N ASP A 86 9.07 -14.25 1.05
CA ASP A 86 8.04 -15.01 0.32
C ASP A 86 7.22 -14.18 -0.68
N GLY A 87 7.37 -12.85 -0.67
CA GLY A 87 6.64 -11.90 -1.53
C GLY A 87 5.37 -11.33 -0.91
N SER A 88 4.99 -11.72 0.31
CA SER A 88 3.91 -11.08 1.06
C SER A 88 4.33 -9.71 1.61
N LEU A 89 3.37 -8.93 2.12
CA LEU A 89 3.64 -7.59 2.64
C LEU A 89 4.45 -7.67 3.95
N ALA A 90 5.63 -7.02 3.97
CA ALA A 90 6.44 -6.81 5.17
C ALA A 90 6.14 -5.47 5.85
N GLY A 91 5.69 -4.47 5.07
CA GLY A 91 5.39 -3.14 5.58
C GLY A 91 5.61 -2.05 4.55
N MET A 92 5.84 -0.82 5.02
CA MET A 92 6.13 0.33 4.17
C MET A 92 7.23 1.21 4.77
N ALA A 93 8.02 1.81 3.89
CA ALA A 93 9.07 2.75 4.24
C ALA A 93 8.93 4.06 3.46
N ARG A 94 9.70 5.07 3.88
CA ARG A 94 10.03 6.23 3.06
C ARG A 94 11.51 6.25 2.72
N THR A 95 11.82 6.73 1.53
CA THR A 95 13.18 7.02 1.08
C THR A 95 13.70 8.28 1.78
N ARG A 96 15.01 8.31 2.01
CA ARG A 96 15.70 9.46 2.62
C ARG A 96 16.94 9.81 1.82
N SER A 97 17.40 11.04 1.99
CA SER A 97 18.60 11.58 1.34
C SER A 97 19.89 10.80 1.67
N ASP A 98 19.93 10.06 2.78
CA ASP A 98 21.09 9.25 3.19
C ASP A 98 21.10 7.84 2.56
N GLY A 99 20.18 7.56 1.64
CA GLY A 99 20.06 6.26 0.97
C GLY A 99 19.48 5.15 1.87
N LEU A 100 19.11 5.49 3.11
CA LEU A 100 18.46 4.56 4.03
C LEU A 100 16.95 4.72 3.99
N LEU A 101 16.26 3.60 4.16
CA LEU A 101 14.82 3.53 4.28
C LEU A 101 14.41 3.81 5.73
N GLN A 102 13.44 4.71 5.91
CA GLN A 102 12.78 4.92 7.19
C GLN A 102 11.51 4.09 7.27
N PRO A 103 11.44 3.07 8.15
CA PRO A 103 10.21 2.34 8.37
C PRO A 103 9.07 3.26 8.82
N LYS A 104 7.87 3.06 8.26
CA LYS A 104 6.62 3.76 8.66
C LYS A 104 5.53 2.79 9.08
N LEU A 105 5.56 1.57 8.54
CA LEU A 105 4.68 0.47 8.92
C LEU A 105 5.51 -0.80 8.89
N VAL A 106 5.45 -1.61 9.94
CA VAL A 106 6.14 -2.91 10.03
C VAL A 106 5.11 -3.94 10.46
N PHE A 107 4.93 -4.99 9.67
CA PHE A 107 4.16 -6.17 10.06
C PHE A 107 5.04 -7.13 10.88
N ASP A 108 4.41 -7.88 11.78
CA ASP A 108 5.06 -8.87 12.66
C ASP A 108 6.31 -8.30 13.37
N ALA A 109 6.20 -7.06 13.85
CA ALA A 109 7.26 -6.42 14.61
C ALA A 109 7.61 -7.27 15.85
N ALA A 110 8.91 -7.43 16.10
CA ALA A 110 9.45 -8.25 17.18
C ALA A 110 9.82 -7.42 18.43
N GLY A 111 9.22 -6.23 18.57
CA GLY A 111 9.49 -5.25 19.65
C GLY A 111 8.54 -5.38 20.83
#